data_AF-A0A4Q1PVR6-F1
#
_entry.id   AF-A0A4Q1PVR6-F1
#
_cell.length_a   1.000
_cell.length_b   1.000
_cell.length_c   1.000
_cell.angle_alpha   90.00
_cell.angle_beta   90.00
_cell.angle_gamma   90.00
#
_symmetry.space_group_name_H-M   'P 1'
#
loop_
_entity.id
_entity.type
_entity.pdbx_description
1 polymer ?
#
loop_
_entity_poly.entity_id
_entity_poly.type
_entity_poly.pdbx_seq_one_letter_code
_entity_poly.pdbx_strand_id
1 'polypeptide(L)'
;MEELFCIGCGIQIQTEDKEKAGFTPAAALKKGMETGELYCQRCFRLRHYNEITDVHITDDEFLRLLHEVGDSDALVVNVIDIFDFNGSIIPGLSRFISGNDVLLVGNKKDILPKSVKDGKVTQWLTERAHEEGLRPLDVMLTSAQNKYAIKDLIGRINELRNGRDVYVVGVTNVGKSTLINAIIQEITGNKDVITTSRFPGTTLDKIEIPLDDGTFIFDTPGIIHRHQMAHYLSPKELKIVSPKKEIKPKTYQLNPEQTLFLGGLARFDFINGERQGFTAFFDNQLELHRTKLAGADAFYDKHVGTLLTPPDKKELTAFPKLVRHEFTIDQKMDIVFSGLGWIRVNGQKDSKAIVAAWAPEGVAVIVRKAII
;
A
#
# COMPACT_ATOMS: atom_id res chain seq x y z
N MET A 1 -23.42 33.87 1.73
CA MET A 1 -24.00 32.51 1.85
C MET A 1 -23.45 31.95 3.14
N GLU A 2 -24.31 31.45 4.03
CA GLU A 2 -23.84 30.79 5.26
C GLU A 2 -22.92 29.63 4.87
N GLU A 3 -21.75 29.56 5.50
CA GLU A 3 -20.83 28.44 5.31
C GLU A 3 -21.44 27.21 5.97
N LEU A 4 -21.78 26.21 5.15
CA LEU A 4 -22.36 24.96 5.62
C LEU A 4 -21.25 23.99 6.02
N PHE A 5 -21.38 23.34 7.16
CA PHE A 5 -20.39 22.41 7.68
C PHE A 5 -20.98 21.00 7.80
N CYS A 6 -20.14 20.00 7.53
CA CYS A 6 -20.47 18.59 7.72
C CYS A 6 -20.67 18.30 9.21
N ILE A 7 -21.78 17.70 9.60
CA ILE A 7 -22.01 17.34 11.02
C ILE A 7 -21.14 16.17 11.50
N GLY A 8 -20.61 15.37 10.57
CA GLY A 8 -19.69 14.28 10.89
C GLY A 8 -18.28 14.79 11.21
N CYS A 9 -17.65 15.49 10.27
CA CYS A 9 -16.24 15.88 10.38
C CYS A 9 -15.98 17.39 10.46
N GLY A 10 -17.04 18.20 10.49
CA GLY A 10 -16.97 19.65 10.59
C GLY A 10 -16.47 20.37 9.33
N ILE A 11 -16.14 19.67 8.24
CA ILE A 11 -15.57 20.29 7.02
C ILE A 11 -16.58 21.17 6.29
N GLN A 12 -16.12 22.27 5.69
CA GLN A 12 -16.96 23.11 4.86
C GLN A 12 -17.47 22.30 3.67
N ILE A 13 -18.78 22.30 3.48
CA ILE A 13 -19.45 21.59 2.42
C ILE A 13 -19.30 22.38 1.12
N GLN A 14 -18.96 21.65 0.06
CA GLN A 14 -18.92 22.16 -1.30
C GLN A 14 -19.62 21.16 -2.24
N THR A 15 -20.15 21.66 -3.36
CA THR A 15 -20.89 20.84 -4.33
C THR A 15 -20.29 20.85 -5.72
N GLU A 16 -19.13 21.48 -5.90
CA GLU A 16 -18.52 21.78 -7.19
C GLU A 16 -17.56 20.70 -7.65
N ASP A 17 -16.67 20.25 -6.77
CA ASP A 17 -15.56 19.37 -7.10
C ASP A 17 -15.65 18.04 -6.35
N LYS A 18 -15.99 16.96 -7.07
CA LYS A 18 -16.18 15.64 -6.48
C LYS A 18 -14.94 15.06 -5.82
N GLU A 19 -13.75 15.46 -6.28
CA GLU A 19 -12.48 14.89 -5.80
C GLU A 19 -11.91 15.67 -4.60
N LYS A 20 -12.52 16.81 -4.22
CA LYS A 20 -12.08 17.62 -3.09
C LYS A 20 -12.85 17.30 -1.80
N ALA A 21 -12.15 17.48 -0.68
CA ALA A 21 -12.71 17.32 0.64
C ALA A 21 -13.95 18.21 0.84
N GLY A 22 -14.94 17.71 1.59
CA GLY A 22 -16.21 18.40 1.80
C GLY A 22 -17.22 18.29 0.65
N PHE A 23 -16.94 17.52 -0.40
CA PHE A 23 -17.90 17.33 -1.48
C PHE A 23 -19.21 16.69 -0.99
N THR A 24 -20.35 17.25 -1.38
CA THR A 24 -21.67 16.64 -1.25
C THR A 24 -22.45 16.85 -2.55
N PRO A 25 -23.13 15.83 -3.11
CA PRO A 25 -23.99 16.04 -4.27
C PRO A 25 -25.10 17.06 -3.98
N ALA A 26 -25.40 17.96 -4.91
CA ALA A 26 -26.42 19.01 -4.72
C ALA A 26 -27.81 18.45 -4.29
N ALA A 27 -28.15 17.24 -4.73
CA ALA A 27 -29.38 16.55 -4.31
C ALA A 27 -29.35 16.12 -2.83
N ALA A 28 -28.18 15.70 -2.34
CA ALA A 28 -27.96 15.34 -0.94
C ALA A 28 -27.85 16.59 -0.05
N LEU A 29 -27.31 17.70 -0.57
CA LEU A 29 -27.31 19.00 0.13
C LEU A 29 -28.74 19.46 0.45
N LYS A 30 -29.63 19.45 -0.55
CA LYS A 30 -31.04 19.85 -0.35
C LYS A 30 -31.73 18.98 0.72
N LYS A 31 -31.57 17.66 0.63
CA LYS A 31 -32.12 16.74 1.63
C LYS A 31 -31.52 16.96 3.02
N GLY A 32 -30.21 17.15 3.12
CA GLY A 32 -29.53 17.38 4.39
C GLY A 32 -29.91 18.71 5.04
N MET A 33 -30.24 19.74 4.25
CA MET A 33 -30.78 21.01 4.76
C MET A 33 -32.22 20.87 5.27
N GLU A 34 -33.03 19.97 4.69
CA GLU A 34 -34.40 19.68 5.14
C GLU A 34 -34.44 18.81 6.40
N THR A 35 -33.53 17.83 6.54
CA THR A 35 -33.49 16.91 7.67
C THR A 35 -32.58 17.37 8.82
N GLY A 36 -31.74 18.39 8.59
CA GLY A 36 -30.69 18.81 9.54
C GLY A 36 -29.48 17.87 9.58
N GLU A 37 -29.49 16.78 8.78
CA GLU A 37 -28.43 15.79 8.73
C GLU A 37 -27.54 15.99 7.50
N LEU A 38 -26.65 16.99 7.56
CA LEU A 38 -25.76 17.32 6.44
C LEU A 38 -24.39 16.67 6.58
N TYR A 39 -24.15 15.61 5.80
CA TYR A 39 -22.84 14.94 5.73
C TYR A 39 -22.12 15.29 4.43
N CYS A 40 -20.79 15.38 4.49
CA CYS A 40 -19.93 15.26 3.32
C CYS A 40 -20.01 13.83 2.74
N GLN A 41 -19.67 13.65 1.47
CA GLN A 41 -19.69 12.35 0.80
C GLN A 41 -18.88 11.31 1.58
N ARG A 42 -17.74 11.70 2.16
CA ARG A 42 -16.91 10.84 3.00
C ARG A 42 -17.64 10.37 4.25
N CYS A 43 -18.14 11.28 5.09
CA CYS A 43 -18.90 10.93 6.30
C CYS A 43 -20.16 10.15 5.98
N PHE A 44 -20.85 10.48 4.89
CA PHE A 44 -22.04 9.75 4.45
C PHE A 44 -21.70 8.30 4.11
N ARG A 45 -20.65 8.08 3.32
CA ARG A 45 -20.21 6.73 2.93
C ARG A 45 -19.65 5.94 4.09
N LEU A 46 -18.92 6.61 4.99
CA LEU A 46 -18.45 6.00 6.23
C LEU A 46 -19.63 5.53 7.09
N ARG A 47 -20.65 6.37 7.30
CA ARG A 47 -21.77 6.05 8.18
C ARG A 47 -22.74 5.02 7.61
N HIS A 48 -23.00 5.04 6.30
CA HIS A 48 -24.02 4.16 5.69
C HIS A 48 -23.43 2.90 5.06
N TYR A 49 -22.15 2.95 4.65
CA TYR A 49 -21.50 1.85 3.94
C TYR A 49 -20.25 1.35 4.66
N ASN A 50 -19.87 1.93 5.81
CA ASN A 50 -18.58 1.68 6.47
C ASN A 50 -17.40 1.81 5.47
N GLU A 51 -17.49 2.75 4.53
CA GLU A 51 -16.52 2.92 3.46
C GLU A 51 -15.61 4.13 3.73
N ILE A 52 -14.35 3.85 4.05
CA ILE A 52 -13.30 4.86 4.26
C ILE A 52 -12.78 5.29 2.89
N THR A 53 -12.82 6.60 2.64
CA THR A 53 -12.31 7.23 1.41
C THR A 53 -10.93 7.84 1.68
N ASP A 54 -9.99 7.62 0.76
CA ASP A 54 -8.61 8.13 0.88
C ASP A 54 -8.57 9.65 0.67
N VAL A 55 -7.74 10.33 1.45
CA VAL A 55 -7.52 11.79 1.36
C VAL A 55 -6.09 12.02 0.90
N HIS A 56 -5.88 12.97 -0.02
CA HIS A 56 -4.55 13.43 -0.38
C HIS A 56 -3.98 14.31 0.74
N ILE A 57 -2.84 13.90 1.30
CA ILE A 57 -2.18 14.58 2.42
C ILE A 57 -0.80 15.02 1.97
N THR A 58 -0.40 16.20 2.41
CA THR A 58 0.95 16.71 2.20
C THR A 58 1.95 16.06 3.17
N ASP A 59 3.22 15.98 2.78
CA ASP A 59 4.26 15.38 3.64
C ASP A 59 4.35 16.10 5.01
N ASP A 60 4.15 17.43 5.04
CA ASP A 60 4.19 18.23 6.28
C ASP A 60 3.01 17.96 7.23
N GLU A 61 1.79 17.83 6.71
CA GLU A 61 0.60 17.47 7.50
C GLU A 61 0.76 16.08 8.11
N PHE A 62 1.35 15.16 7.36
CA PHE A 62 1.64 13.83 7.85
C PHE A 62 2.68 13.82 8.98
N LEU A 63 3.77 14.57 8.83
CA LEU A 63 4.79 14.67 9.88
C LEU A 63 4.19 15.20 11.19
N ARG A 64 3.31 16.20 11.12
CA ARG A 64 2.58 16.70 12.30
C ARG A 64 1.73 15.61 12.94
N LEU A 65 0.99 14.86 12.14
CA LEU A 65 0.19 13.74 12.62
C LEU A 65 1.06 12.69 13.33
N LEU A 66 2.21 12.31 12.75
CA LEU A 66 3.10 11.35 13.40
C LEU A 66 3.68 11.88 14.71
N HIS A 67 4.00 13.17 14.78
CA HIS A 67 4.46 13.80 16.02
C HIS A 67 3.38 13.75 17.10
N GLU A 68 2.12 14.03 16.76
CA GLU A 68 0.99 13.91 17.69
C GLU A 68 0.80 12.47 18.18
N VAL A 69 0.94 11.48 17.29
CA VAL A 69 0.95 10.06 17.68
C VAL A 69 2.11 9.78 18.64
N GLY A 70 3.29 10.32 18.36
CA GLY A 70 4.48 10.18 19.21
C GLY A 70 4.32 10.80 20.60
N ASP A 71 3.61 11.92 20.72
CA ASP A 71 3.37 12.60 22.00
C ASP A 71 2.30 11.89 22.86
N SER A 72 1.51 10.99 22.28
CA SER A 72 0.56 10.14 23.01
C SER A 72 1.22 8.86 23.54
N ASP A 73 0.84 8.39 24.73
CA ASP A 73 1.22 7.06 25.23
C ASP A 73 0.23 6.02 24.67
N ALA A 74 0.59 5.40 23.55
CA ALA A 74 -0.30 4.57 22.76
C ALA A 74 0.43 3.40 22.08
N LEU A 75 -0.33 2.38 21.68
CA LEU A 75 0.18 1.33 20.79
C LEU A 75 0.06 1.79 19.34
N VAL A 76 1.17 1.78 18.61
CA VAL A 76 1.18 2.06 17.17
C VAL A 76 1.10 0.75 16.39
N VAL A 77 0.01 0.54 15.66
CA VAL A 77 -0.17 -0.58 14.73
C VAL A 77 0.25 -0.11 13.34
N ASN A 78 1.45 -0.50 12.92
CA ASN A 78 1.98 -0.17 11.60
C ASN A 78 1.59 -1.24 10.58
N VAL A 79 0.71 -0.91 9.65
CA VAL A 79 0.19 -1.80 8.62
C VAL A 79 1.01 -1.65 7.35
N ILE A 80 1.56 -2.77 6.87
CA ILE A 80 2.36 -2.85 5.65
C ILE A 80 1.82 -3.91 4.70
N ASP A 81 1.99 -3.72 3.39
CA ASP A 81 1.75 -4.78 2.41
C ASP A 81 2.95 -5.73 2.36
N ILE A 82 2.74 -7.03 2.61
CA ILE A 82 3.83 -8.01 2.56
C ILE A 82 4.46 -8.08 1.15
N PHE A 83 3.66 -7.86 0.12
CA PHE A 83 4.11 -7.93 -1.26
C PHE A 83 4.99 -6.72 -1.64
N ASP A 84 4.66 -5.55 -1.10
CA ASP A 84 5.36 -4.28 -1.35
C ASP A 84 5.91 -3.65 -0.06
N PHE A 85 6.69 -4.41 0.71
CA PHE A 85 7.29 -3.92 1.97
C PHE A 85 7.98 -2.56 1.82
N ASN A 86 8.80 -2.39 0.78
CA ASN A 86 9.61 -1.18 0.61
C ASN A 86 8.78 0.03 0.15
N GLY A 87 7.69 -0.19 -0.58
CA GLY A 87 6.69 0.85 -0.80
C GLY A 87 5.88 1.13 0.47
N SER A 88 5.74 0.14 1.35
CA SER A 88 4.87 0.20 2.53
C SER A 88 5.50 0.71 3.81
N ILE A 89 6.82 0.64 3.92
CA ILE A 89 7.53 1.08 5.11
C ILE A 89 7.60 2.60 5.14
N ILE A 90 7.27 3.19 6.29
CA ILE A 90 7.33 4.62 6.52
C ILE A 90 8.75 4.96 6.98
N PRO A 91 9.57 5.67 6.17
CA PRO A 91 10.95 5.96 6.53
C PRO A 91 11.01 6.82 7.80
N GLY A 92 11.84 6.41 8.75
CA GLY A 92 12.02 7.16 9.99
C GLY A 92 10.84 7.14 10.95
N LEU A 93 9.83 6.27 10.75
CA LEU A 93 8.67 6.14 11.64
C LEU A 93 9.06 6.09 13.12
N SER A 94 10.09 5.30 13.46
CA SER A 94 10.59 5.15 14.83
C SER A 94 11.07 6.46 15.48
N ARG A 95 11.48 7.45 14.67
CA ARG A 95 11.90 8.77 15.15
C ARG A 95 10.71 9.66 15.50
N PHE A 96 9.58 9.47 14.84
CA PHE A 96 8.40 10.32 15.00
C PHE A 96 7.47 9.83 16.10
N ILE A 97 7.39 8.51 16.31
CA ILE A 97 6.52 7.92 17.34
C ILE A 97 7.15 7.91 18.75
N SER A 98 8.28 8.61 18.95
CA SER A 98 8.88 8.98 20.24
C SER A 98 8.93 7.91 21.35
N GLY A 99 9.10 6.63 20.99
CA GLY A 99 9.23 5.53 21.97
C GLY A 99 7.95 4.75 22.25
N ASN A 100 6.85 5.07 21.56
CA ASN A 100 5.66 4.22 21.57
C ASN A 100 5.96 2.81 21.07
N ASP A 101 5.24 1.86 21.67
CA ASP A 101 5.31 0.46 21.28
C ASP A 101 4.72 0.27 19.89
N VAL A 102 5.38 -0.55 19.08
CA VAL A 102 4.93 -0.83 17.70
C VAL A 102 4.55 -2.29 17.54
N LEU A 103 3.35 -2.53 17.02
CA LEU A 103 2.97 -3.81 16.41
C LEU A 103 3.09 -3.68 14.89
N LEU A 104 3.95 -4.48 14.26
CA LEU A 104 4.05 -4.51 12.81
C LEU A 104 3.08 -5.55 12.24
N VAL A 105 2.21 -5.11 11.32
CA VAL A 105 1.17 -5.96 10.73
C VAL A 105 1.43 -6.09 9.22
N GLY A 106 1.92 -7.25 8.81
CA GLY A 106 1.99 -7.67 7.42
C GLY A 106 0.61 -8.06 6.90
N ASN A 107 -0.03 -7.18 6.14
CA ASN A 107 -1.34 -7.42 5.54
C ASN A 107 -1.24 -8.10 4.17
N LYS A 108 -2.39 -8.58 3.69
CA LYS A 108 -2.58 -9.26 2.40
C LYS A 108 -1.81 -10.57 2.27
N LYS A 109 -1.68 -11.31 3.37
CA LYS A 109 -1.07 -12.65 3.39
C LYS A 109 -1.68 -13.60 2.35
N ASP A 110 -2.97 -13.46 2.05
CA ASP A 110 -3.70 -14.26 1.07
C ASP A 110 -3.17 -14.15 -0.38
N ILE A 111 -2.36 -13.12 -0.66
CA ILE A 111 -1.71 -12.92 -1.95
C ILE A 111 -0.49 -13.84 -2.11
N LEU A 112 0.17 -14.22 -1.02
CA LEU A 112 1.37 -15.05 -1.09
C LEU A 112 1.04 -16.47 -1.56
N PRO A 113 1.93 -17.11 -2.33
CA PRO A 113 1.77 -18.53 -2.68
C PRO A 113 1.65 -19.39 -1.42
N LYS A 114 0.74 -20.36 -1.41
CA LYS A 114 0.50 -21.26 -0.26
C LYS A 114 1.72 -22.09 0.16
N SER A 115 2.72 -22.21 -0.71
CA SER A 115 3.99 -22.88 -0.41
C SER A 115 4.90 -22.08 0.52
N VAL A 116 4.65 -20.77 0.68
CA VAL A 116 5.42 -19.88 1.54
C VAL A 116 5.00 -20.09 2.99
N LYS A 117 5.98 -20.36 3.86
CA LYS A 117 5.74 -20.58 5.30
C LYS A 117 5.65 -19.25 6.04
N ASP A 118 4.59 -19.08 6.82
CA ASP A 118 4.34 -17.88 7.65
C ASP A 118 5.55 -17.48 8.49
N GLY A 119 6.16 -18.41 9.22
CA GLY A 119 7.32 -18.11 10.08
C GLY A 119 8.51 -17.53 9.32
N LYS A 120 8.72 -17.92 8.05
CA LYS A 120 9.79 -17.32 7.22
C LYS A 120 9.47 -15.88 6.84
N VAL A 121 8.20 -15.60 6.52
CA VAL A 121 7.75 -14.24 6.15
C VAL A 121 7.80 -13.33 7.38
N THR A 122 7.33 -13.80 8.53
CA THR A 122 7.41 -13.05 9.79
C THR A 122 8.86 -12.74 10.16
N GLN A 123 9.75 -13.73 10.10
CA GLN A 123 11.18 -13.51 10.33
C GLN A 123 11.76 -12.49 9.34
N TRP A 124 11.45 -12.64 8.06
CA TRP A 124 11.92 -11.72 7.02
C TRP A 124 11.43 -10.28 7.27
N LEU A 125 10.14 -10.08 7.60
CA LEU A 125 9.58 -8.78 7.97
C LEU A 125 10.27 -8.19 9.20
N THR A 126 10.56 -9.02 10.20
CA THR A 126 11.27 -8.60 11.42
C THR A 126 12.68 -8.11 11.06
N GLU A 127 13.43 -8.88 10.28
CA GLU A 127 14.77 -8.49 9.81
C GLU A 127 14.74 -7.20 9.00
N ARG A 128 13.78 -7.05 8.07
CA ARG A 128 13.62 -5.83 7.27
C ARG A 128 13.26 -4.62 8.13
N ALA A 129 12.30 -4.76 9.03
CA ALA A 129 11.94 -3.71 9.96
C ALA A 129 13.16 -3.26 10.78
N HIS A 130 13.98 -4.23 11.19
CA HIS A 130 15.20 -3.93 11.94
C HIS A 130 16.25 -3.17 11.13
N GLU A 131 16.43 -3.51 9.86
CA GLU A 131 17.32 -2.81 8.93
C GLU A 131 16.88 -1.35 8.72
N GLU A 132 15.57 -1.09 8.69
CA GLU A 132 14.97 0.25 8.58
C GLU A 132 14.91 1.01 9.93
N GLY A 133 15.50 0.47 11.00
CA GLY A 133 15.53 1.11 12.31
C GLY A 133 14.21 1.06 13.09
N LEU A 134 13.24 0.27 12.64
CA LEU A 134 12.02 -0.04 13.37
C LEU A 134 12.28 -1.26 14.28
N ARG A 135 11.77 -1.22 15.52
CA ARG A 135 11.91 -2.30 16.50
C ARG A 135 10.52 -2.63 17.06
N PRO A 136 9.70 -3.41 16.34
CA PRO A 136 8.36 -3.75 16.81
C PRO A 136 8.42 -4.72 17.99
N LEU A 137 7.46 -4.60 18.92
CA LEU A 137 7.25 -5.57 20.00
C LEU A 137 6.90 -6.96 19.45
N ASP A 138 6.16 -6.97 18.34
CA ASP A 138 5.78 -8.20 17.65
C ASP A 138 5.50 -7.94 16.16
N VAL A 139 5.54 -9.01 15.36
CA VAL A 139 5.25 -8.99 13.93
C VAL A 139 4.20 -10.05 13.61
N MET A 140 3.06 -9.61 13.09
CA MET A 140 1.95 -10.50 12.72
C MET A 140 1.67 -10.46 11.22
N LEU A 141 1.29 -11.61 10.66
CA LEU A 141 0.72 -11.68 9.32
C LEU A 141 -0.80 -11.73 9.42
N THR A 142 -1.48 -10.92 8.63
CA THR A 142 -2.94 -10.90 8.58
C THR A 142 -3.44 -10.87 7.14
N SER A 143 -4.74 -11.14 7.00
CA SER A 143 -5.50 -10.86 5.79
C SER A 143 -6.80 -10.23 6.24
N ALA A 144 -7.07 -9.01 5.79
CA ALA A 144 -8.31 -8.31 6.08
C ALA A 144 -9.57 -9.08 5.62
N GLN A 145 -9.41 -10.07 4.73
CA GLN A 145 -10.50 -10.92 4.24
C GLN A 145 -10.77 -12.13 5.16
N ASN A 146 -9.88 -12.45 6.10
CA ASN A 146 -9.98 -13.63 6.96
C ASN A 146 -10.36 -13.24 8.40
N LYS A 147 -11.61 -13.52 8.78
CA LYS A 147 -12.15 -13.22 10.12
C LYS A 147 -11.34 -13.81 11.28
N TYR A 148 -10.78 -15.01 11.13
CA TYR A 148 -9.97 -15.61 12.19
C TYR A 148 -8.67 -14.83 12.39
N ALA A 149 -8.01 -14.42 11.30
CA ALA A 149 -6.80 -13.60 11.38
C ALA A 149 -7.08 -12.22 11.98
N ILE A 150 -8.27 -11.66 11.76
CA ILE A 150 -8.72 -10.42 12.42
C ILE A 150 -8.91 -10.61 13.92
N LYS A 151 -9.54 -11.71 14.36
CA LYS A 151 -9.69 -12.02 15.79
C LYS A 151 -8.35 -12.15 16.48
N ASP A 152 -7.42 -12.88 15.88
CA ASP A 152 -6.07 -13.06 16.41
C ASP A 152 -5.34 -11.70 16.52
N LEU A 153 -5.48 -10.84 15.50
CA LEU A 153 -4.92 -9.49 15.52
C LEU A 153 -5.52 -8.63 16.63
N ILE A 154 -6.84 -8.64 16.82
CA ILE A 154 -7.53 -7.89 17.88
C ILE A 154 -7.06 -8.38 19.25
N GLY A 155 -6.97 -9.70 19.45
CA GLY A 155 -6.44 -10.30 20.68
C GLY A 155 -5.04 -9.79 21.00
N ARG A 156 -4.15 -9.80 20.00
CA ARG A 156 -2.78 -9.34 20.18
C ARG A 156 -2.67 -7.82 20.41
N ILE A 157 -3.49 -7.02 19.74
CA ILE A 157 -3.59 -5.58 19.99
C ILE A 157 -4.00 -5.32 21.44
N ASN A 158 -5.01 -6.05 21.94
CA ASN A 158 -5.46 -5.91 23.33
C ASN A 158 -4.38 -6.31 24.34
N GLU A 159 -3.60 -7.36 24.08
CA GLU A 159 -2.47 -7.74 24.91
C GLU A 159 -1.36 -6.68 24.94
N LEU A 160 -0.99 -6.14 23.78
CA LEU A 160 0.14 -5.20 23.68
C LEU A 160 -0.21 -3.78 24.09
N ARG A 161 -1.47 -3.35 23.90
CA ARG A 161 -1.87 -1.99 24.25
C ARG A 161 -1.92 -1.75 25.75
N ASN A 162 -2.10 -2.79 26.58
CA ASN A 162 -2.12 -2.66 28.04
C ASN A 162 -3.06 -1.55 28.56
N GLY A 163 -4.25 -1.42 27.98
CA GLY A 163 -5.21 -0.37 28.36
C GLY A 163 -4.90 1.03 27.80
N ARG A 164 -3.96 1.16 26.86
CA ARG A 164 -3.70 2.41 26.11
C ARG A 164 -4.53 2.48 24.84
N ASP A 165 -4.59 3.68 24.27
CA ASP A 165 -5.14 3.92 22.93
C ASP A 165 -4.29 3.23 21.84
N VAL A 166 -4.90 3.06 20.66
CA VAL A 166 -4.25 2.40 19.51
C VAL A 166 -4.29 3.31 18.30
N TYR A 167 -3.14 3.59 17.69
CA TYR A 167 -3.06 4.31 16.41
C TYR A 167 -2.72 3.35 15.28
N VAL A 168 -3.59 3.27 14.29
CA VAL A 168 -3.33 2.48 13.08
C VAL A 168 -2.71 3.39 12.03
N VAL A 169 -1.44 3.13 11.70
CA VAL A 169 -0.65 3.88 10.72
C VAL A 169 -0.27 2.99 9.54
N GLY A 170 -0.10 3.59 8.37
CA GLY A 170 0.32 2.86 7.18
C GLY A 170 0.20 3.71 5.93
N VAL A 171 0.89 3.29 4.88
CA VAL A 171 0.83 3.99 3.60
C VAL A 171 -0.48 3.68 2.85
N THR A 172 -0.83 4.46 1.85
CA THR A 172 -1.98 4.20 1.00
C THR A 172 -1.82 2.85 0.29
N ASN A 173 -2.95 2.17 0.04
CA ASN A 173 -3.00 0.87 -0.65
C ASN A 173 -2.41 -0.34 0.10
N VAL A 174 -1.94 -0.21 1.35
CA VAL A 174 -1.58 -1.40 2.19
C VAL A 174 -2.78 -2.21 2.66
N GLY A 175 -3.98 -1.67 2.48
CA GLY A 175 -5.23 -2.25 2.97
C GLY A 175 -5.57 -1.89 4.41
N LYS A 176 -5.02 -0.78 4.94
CA LYS A 176 -5.35 -0.20 6.25
C LYS A 176 -6.86 -0.02 6.42
N SER A 177 -7.51 0.67 5.47
CA SER A 177 -8.96 0.92 5.49
C SER A 177 -9.77 -0.38 5.52
N THR A 178 -9.37 -1.39 4.74
CA THR A 178 -10.02 -2.72 4.73
C THR A 178 -9.82 -3.44 6.07
N LEU A 179 -8.62 -3.34 6.65
CA LEU A 179 -8.29 -3.95 7.93
C LEU A 179 -9.12 -3.33 9.07
N ILE A 180 -9.20 -2.00 9.10
CA ILE A 180 -9.98 -1.25 10.09
C ILE A 180 -11.46 -1.58 9.98
N ASN A 181 -12.01 -1.61 8.76
CA ASN A 181 -13.39 -2.01 8.55
C ASN A 181 -13.67 -3.43 9.06
N ALA A 182 -12.73 -4.37 8.87
CA ALA A 182 -12.86 -5.72 9.38
C ALA A 182 -12.79 -5.76 10.92
N ILE A 183 -11.93 -4.95 11.53
CA ILE A 183 -11.84 -4.79 12.99
C ILE A 183 -13.15 -4.21 13.55
N ILE A 184 -13.69 -3.15 12.96
CA ILE A 184 -14.96 -2.53 13.36
C ILE A 184 -16.07 -3.57 13.33
N GLN A 185 -16.22 -4.30 12.22
CA GLN A 185 -17.26 -5.32 12.07
C GLN A 185 -17.17 -6.41 13.14
N GLU A 186 -15.96 -6.79 13.54
CA GLU A 186 -15.73 -7.82 14.55
C GLU A 186 -15.98 -7.30 15.98
N ILE A 187 -15.68 -6.04 16.27
CA ILE A 187 -15.88 -5.42 17.60
C ILE A 187 -17.34 -4.99 17.81
N THR A 188 -17.93 -4.22 16.89
CA THR A 188 -19.23 -3.58 17.14
C THR A 188 -20.44 -4.41 16.75
N GLY A 189 -20.25 -5.46 15.94
CA GLY A 189 -21.32 -6.33 15.46
C GLY A 189 -22.46 -5.54 14.79
N ASN A 190 -22.25 -5.05 13.57
CA ASN A 190 -23.22 -4.28 12.75
C ASN A 190 -23.86 -3.04 13.43
N LYS A 191 -23.34 -2.56 14.58
CA LYS A 191 -23.81 -1.31 15.20
C LYS A 191 -22.97 -0.13 14.70
N ASP A 192 -23.64 0.93 14.28
CA ASP A 192 -23.04 2.19 13.84
C ASP A 192 -22.50 2.98 15.05
N VAL A 193 -21.30 2.63 15.53
CA VAL A 193 -20.61 3.32 16.64
C VAL A 193 -19.31 3.96 16.16
N ILE A 194 -19.36 4.66 15.03
CA ILE A 194 -18.21 5.36 14.49
C ILE A 194 -18.41 6.86 14.68
N THR A 195 -17.45 7.51 15.34
CA THR A 195 -17.35 8.97 15.40
C THR A 195 -16.17 9.44 14.57
N THR A 196 -16.35 10.56 13.88
CA THR A 196 -15.27 11.26 13.18
C THR A 196 -14.90 12.50 13.96
N SER A 197 -13.63 12.64 14.30
CA SER A 197 -13.08 13.83 14.93
C SER A 197 -12.00 14.45 14.03
N ARG A 198 -11.51 15.64 14.36
CA ARG A 198 -10.39 16.27 13.64
C ARG A 198 -9.10 16.11 14.43
N PHE A 199 -8.00 15.91 13.72
CA PHE A 199 -6.68 16.13 14.31
C PHE A 199 -6.53 17.64 14.64
N PRO A 200 -6.16 17.99 15.88
CA PRO A 200 -5.99 19.39 16.29
C PRO A 200 -5.08 20.17 15.34
N GLY A 201 -5.55 21.30 14.81
CA GLY A 201 -4.74 22.14 13.92
C GLY A 201 -4.58 21.62 12.48
N THR A 202 -5.33 20.59 12.07
CA THR A 202 -5.34 20.11 10.67
C THR A 202 -6.77 19.98 10.12
N THR A 203 -6.89 19.82 8.79
CA THR A 203 -8.16 19.50 8.09
C THR A 203 -8.39 17.99 7.98
N LEU A 204 -7.58 17.17 8.64
CA LEU A 204 -7.62 15.73 8.54
C LEU A 204 -8.60 15.13 9.55
N ASP A 205 -9.57 14.38 9.04
CA ASP A 205 -10.52 13.65 9.88
C ASP A 205 -9.91 12.32 10.34
N LYS A 206 -9.92 12.12 11.66
CA LYS A 206 -9.59 10.90 12.38
C LYS A 206 -10.88 10.09 12.58
N ILE A 207 -10.78 8.77 12.42
CA ILE A 207 -11.90 7.87 12.78
C ILE A 207 -11.59 7.30 14.16
N GLU A 208 -12.56 7.41 15.06
CA GLU A 208 -12.45 6.90 16.43
C GLU A 208 -13.39 5.71 16.59
N ILE A 209 -12.83 4.59 17.02
CA ILE A 209 -13.54 3.35 17.26
C ILE A 209 -13.44 3.08 18.76
N PRO A 210 -14.53 3.25 19.54
CA PRO A 210 -14.49 3.03 20.97
C PRO A 210 -14.29 1.55 21.30
N LEU A 211 -13.47 1.30 22.32
CA LEU A 211 -13.29 0.01 22.95
C LEU A 211 -14.06 -0.05 24.28
N ASP A 212 -14.36 -1.26 24.75
CA ASP A 212 -15.21 -1.48 25.94
C ASP A 212 -14.66 -0.89 27.24
N ASP A 213 -13.36 -0.62 27.29
CA ASP A 213 -12.66 -0.06 28.46
C ASP A 213 -12.52 1.48 28.43
N GLY A 214 -13.18 2.15 27.48
CA GLY A 214 -13.14 3.60 27.35
C GLY A 214 -11.93 4.15 26.58
N THR A 215 -11.09 3.28 26.02
CA THR A 215 -10.01 3.63 25.08
C THR A 215 -10.48 3.57 23.63
N PHE A 216 -9.66 4.02 22.70
CA PHE A 216 -10.03 4.12 21.29
C PHE A 216 -9.00 3.50 20.34
N ILE A 217 -9.49 2.92 19.24
CA ILE A 217 -8.69 2.68 18.04
C ILE A 217 -8.88 3.87 17.10
N PHE A 218 -7.77 4.42 16.66
CA PHE A 218 -7.68 5.61 15.86
C PHE A 218 -7.18 5.28 14.46
N ASP A 219 -8.02 5.53 13.45
CA ASP A 219 -7.57 5.50 12.06
C ASP A 219 -6.81 6.77 11.73
N THR A 220 -5.54 6.62 11.34
CA THR A 220 -4.78 7.71 10.75
C THR A 220 -4.92 7.65 9.23
N PRO A 221 -5.06 8.79 8.54
CA PRO A 221 -5.06 8.78 7.08
C PRO A 221 -3.80 8.14 6.47
N GLY A 222 -3.94 7.51 5.31
CA GLY A 222 -2.84 6.80 4.65
C GLY A 222 -1.84 7.72 3.96
N ILE A 223 -0.56 7.34 3.96
CA ILE A 223 0.54 8.12 3.34
C ILE A 223 0.72 7.75 1.87
N ILE A 224 0.74 8.73 0.98
CA ILE A 224 1.04 8.46 -0.43
C ILE A 224 2.56 8.50 -0.63
N HIS A 225 3.18 7.35 -0.88
CA HIS A 225 4.57 7.33 -1.32
C HIS A 225 4.65 7.63 -2.82
N ARG A 226 5.24 8.78 -3.15
CA ARG A 226 5.51 9.19 -4.56
C ARG A 226 6.38 8.18 -5.31
N HIS A 227 7.12 7.33 -4.59
CA HIS A 227 7.99 6.30 -5.16
C HIS A 227 7.30 4.98 -5.52
N GLN A 228 6.00 4.84 -5.22
CA GLN A 228 5.24 3.66 -5.62
C GLN A 228 4.71 3.81 -7.04
N MET A 229 4.74 2.72 -7.82
CA MET A 229 4.06 2.64 -9.12
C MET A 229 2.59 3.07 -9.02
N ALA A 230 1.94 2.79 -7.88
CA ALA A 230 0.55 3.12 -7.63
C ALA A 230 0.23 4.62 -7.76
N HIS A 231 1.21 5.51 -7.55
CA HIS A 231 1.03 6.95 -7.70
C HIS A 231 0.85 7.40 -9.15
N TYR A 232 1.38 6.63 -10.10
CA TYR A 232 1.40 6.95 -11.53
C TYR A 232 0.30 6.25 -12.32
N LEU A 233 -0.49 5.41 -11.65
CA LEU A 233 -1.51 4.56 -12.27
C LEU A 233 -2.91 5.07 -11.97
N SER A 234 -3.79 4.99 -12.95
CA SER A 234 -5.20 5.26 -12.74
C SER A 234 -5.85 4.17 -11.87
N PRO A 235 -7.01 4.44 -11.24
CA PRO A 235 -7.76 3.44 -10.49
C PRO A 235 -8.14 2.19 -11.31
N LYS A 236 -8.21 2.31 -12.64
CA LYS A 236 -8.47 1.18 -13.55
C LYS A 236 -7.21 0.32 -13.69
N GLU A 237 -6.05 0.93 -13.93
CA GLU A 237 -4.77 0.25 -14.09
C GLU A 237 -4.31 -0.39 -12.77
N LEU A 238 -4.51 0.31 -11.65
CA LEU A 238 -4.27 -0.21 -10.30
C LEU A 238 -4.98 -1.54 -10.05
N LYS A 239 -6.21 -1.73 -10.55
CA LYS A 239 -6.95 -2.98 -10.40
C LYS A 239 -6.35 -4.15 -11.19
N ILE A 240 -5.58 -3.87 -12.24
CA ILE A 240 -4.92 -4.89 -13.08
C ILE A 240 -3.61 -5.32 -12.44
N VAL A 241 -2.92 -4.39 -11.76
CA VAL A 241 -1.57 -4.65 -11.24
C VAL A 241 -1.50 -4.94 -9.75
N SER A 242 -2.57 -4.62 -9.00
CA SER A 242 -2.65 -4.89 -7.56
C SER A 242 -3.26 -6.27 -7.31
N PRO A 243 -2.48 -7.24 -6.81
CA PRO A 243 -2.95 -8.60 -6.56
C PRO A 243 -4.11 -8.65 -5.58
N LYS A 244 -5.18 -9.35 -5.96
CA LYS A 244 -6.36 -9.62 -5.10
C LYS A 244 -6.53 -11.09 -4.73
N LYS A 245 -5.69 -11.95 -5.31
CA LYS A 245 -5.70 -13.40 -5.16
C LYS A 245 -4.26 -13.88 -5.07
N GLU A 246 -4.10 -15.11 -4.62
CA GLU A 246 -2.82 -15.82 -4.64
C GLU A 246 -2.09 -15.64 -5.98
N ILE A 247 -0.88 -15.10 -5.90
CA ILE A 247 -0.01 -14.90 -7.06
C ILE A 247 0.53 -16.24 -7.50
N LYS A 248 0.49 -16.48 -8.81
CA LYS A 248 1.11 -17.65 -9.43
C LYS A 248 2.49 -17.27 -9.94
N PRO A 249 3.58 -17.77 -9.32
CA PRO A 249 4.93 -17.46 -9.79
C PRO A 249 5.13 -17.94 -11.23
N LYS A 250 5.52 -17.04 -12.13
CA LYS A 250 5.77 -17.36 -13.55
C LYS A 250 7.28 -17.42 -13.79
N THR A 251 7.83 -18.61 -14.07
CA THR A 251 9.28 -18.76 -14.31
C THR A 251 9.59 -18.73 -15.80
N TYR A 252 10.48 -17.82 -16.19
CA TYR A 252 11.00 -17.67 -17.54
C TYR A 252 12.46 -18.14 -17.58
N GLN A 253 12.76 -19.09 -18.46
CA GLN A 253 14.14 -19.49 -18.75
C GLN A 253 14.72 -18.52 -19.77
N LEU A 254 15.62 -17.65 -19.33
CA LEU A 254 16.23 -16.61 -20.16
C LEU A 254 17.70 -16.93 -20.47
N ASN A 255 18.09 -16.64 -21.70
CA ASN A 255 19.48 -16.47 -22.11
C ASN A 255 19.87 -15.00 -21.93
N PRO A 256 21.18 -14.69 -21.87
CA PRO A 256 21.66 -13.32 -21.99
C PRO A 256 21.05 -12.60 -23.20
N GLU A 257 20.96 -11.28 -23.09
CA GLU A 257 20.39 -10.41 -24.10
C GLU A 257 18.90 -10.68 -24.36
N GLN A 258 18.14 -10.98 -23.31
CA GLN A 258 16.69 -11.10 -23.37
C GLN A 258 15.99 -10.18 -22.39
N THR A 259 14.78 -9.78 -22.79
CA THR A 259 13.99 -8.78 -22.10
C THR A 259 12.61 -9.35 -21.74
N LEU A 260 12.11 -8.98 -20.57
CA LEU A 260 10.73 -9.15 -20.13
C LEU A 260 10.10 -7.77 -19.93
N PHE A 261 9.05 -7.47 -20.67
CA PHE A 261 8.17 -6.34 -20.40
C PHE A 261 7.09 -6.73 -19.40
N LEU A 262 6.81 -5.83 -18.46
CA LEU A 262 5.81 -5.97 -17.40
C LEU A 262 4.63 -5.06 -17.77
N GLY A 263 3.79 -5.54 -18.70
CA GLY A 263 2.92 -4.66 -19.48
C GLY A 263 3.75 -3.57 -20.18
N GLY A 264 3.24 -2.34 -20.18
CA GLY A 264 3.98 -1.13 -20.52
C GLY A 264 4.53 -0.37 -19.30
N LEU A 265 4.41 -0.91 -18.09
CA LEU A 265 4.77 -0.18 -16.87
C LEU A 265 6.25 -0.26 -16.51
N ALA A 266 6.88 -1.38 -16.80
CA ALA A 266 8.26 -1.63 -16.44
C ALA A 266 8.88 -2.66 -17.40
N ARG A 267 10.22 -2.74 -17.37
CA ARG A 267 10.99 -3.65 -18.21
C ARG A 267 12.14 -4.25 -17.43
N PHE A 268 12.46 -5.50 -17.72
CA PHE A 268 13.57 -6.23 -17.11
C PHE A 268 14.45 -6.84 -18.20
N ASP A 269 15.72 -6.50 -18.19
CA ASP A 269 16.73 -6.96 -19.14
C ASP A 269 17.72 -7.88 -18.44
N PHE A 270 17.89 -9.08 -18.98
CA PHE A 270 19.01 -9.93 -18.63
C PHE A 270 20.18 -9.62 -19.56
N ILE A 271 21.14 -8.81 -19.09
CA ILE A 271 22.24 -8.29 -19.89
C ILE A 271 23.31 -9.36 -20.08
N ASN A 272 23.79 -9.95 -18.99
CA ASN A 272 24.88 -10.92 -19.03
C ASN A 272 24.81 -11.92 -17.88
N GLY A 273 25.28 -13.15 -18.11
CA GLY A 273 25.32 -14.25 -17.14
C GLY A 273 25.07 -15.60 -17.81
N GLU A 274 24.94 -16.66 -17.04
CA GLU A 274 24.53 -17.96 -17.58
C GLU A 274 23.01 -18.07 -17.74
N ARG A 275 22.57 -18.92 -18.69
CA ARG A 275 21.16 -19.25 -18.87
C ARG A 275 20.58 -19.75 -17.56
N GLN A 276 19.55 -19.08 -17.07
CA GLN A 276 18.94 -19.38 -15.78
C GLN A 276 17.43 -19.08 -15.77
N GLY A 277 16.76 -19.58 -14.73
CA GLY A 277 15.35 -19.29 -14.47
C GLY A 277 15.19 -17.96 -13.73
N PHE A 278 14.31 -17.11 -14.23
CA PHE A 278 13.86 -15.87 -13.61
C PHE A 278 12.40 -16.04 -13.20
N THR A 279 12.10 -15.97 -11.91
CA THR A 279 10.73 -16.18 -11.42
C THR A 279 10.05 -14.85 -11.14
N ALA A 280 9.04 -14.53 -11.93
CA ALA A 280 8.26 -13.32 -11.85
C ALA A 280 7.07 -13.51 -10.88
N PHE A 281 6.94 -12.59 -9.92
CA PHE A 281 5.85 -12.50 -8.96
C PHE A 281 5.16 -11.16 -9.18
N PHE A 282 4.02 -11.18 -9.87
CA PHE A 282 3.20 -10.02 -10.22
C PHE A 282 1.72 -10.43 -10.18
N ASP A 283 0.79 -9.47 -10.27
CA ASP A 283 -0.62 -9.80 -10.47
C ASP A 283 -0.78 -10.76 -11.66
N ASN A 284 -1.66 -11.74 -11.51
CA ASN A 284 -1.91 -12.77 -12.52
C ASN A 284 -2.44 -12.18 -13.83
N GLN A 285 -3.13 -11.03 -13.78
CA GLN A 285 -3.66 -10.26 -14.90
C GLN A 285 -2.60 -9.42 -15.61
N LEU A 286 -1.47 -9.13 -14.97
CA LEU A 286 -0.37 -8.44 -15.65
C LEU A 286 0.26 -9.40 -16.66
N GLU A 287 0.24 -9.00 -17.93
CA GLU A 287 0.87 -9.74 -19.01
C GLU A 287 2.36 -9.45 -19.06
N LEU A 288 3.15 -10.53 -19.17
CA LEU A 288 4.60 -10.43 -19.32
C LEU A 288 4.97 -10.82 -20.75
N HIS A 289 5.62 -9.88 -21.46
CA HIS A 289 5.98 -10.04 -22.86
C HIS A 289 7.50 -10.22 -22.99
N ARG A 290 7.93 -11.36 -23.55
CA ARG A 290 9.35 -11.68 -23.72
C ARG A 290 9.84 -11.30 -25.11
N THR A 291 10.97 -10.62 -25.20
CA THR A 291 11.65 -10.28 -26.46
C THR A 291 13.16 -10.47 -26.36
N LYS A 292 13.87 -10.23 -27.46
CA LYS A 292 15.33 -10.04 -27.44
C LYS A 292 15.64 -8.63 -26.94
N LEU A 293 16.77 -8.47 -26.27
CA LEU A 293 17.28 -7.16 -25.85
C LEU A 293 17.56 -6.26 -27.07
N ALA A 294 18.10 -6.86 -28.14
CA ALA A 294 18.26 -6.20 -29.42
C ALA A 294 16.88 -5.78 -29.98
N GLY A 295 16.66 -4.46 -30.07
CA GLY A 295 15.41 -3.88 -30.55
C GLY A 295 14.31 -3.73 -29.50
N ALA A 296 14.60 -4.00 -28.22
CA ALA A 296 13.62 -3.84 -27.15
C ALA A 296 13.11 -2.39 -27.02
N ASP A 297 13.98 -1.39 -27.20
CA ASP A 297 13.58 0.03 -27.17
C ASP A 297 12.56 0.34 -28.28
N ALA A 298 12.88 -0.03 -29.52
CA ALA A 298 11.98 0.16 -30.67
C ALA A 298 10.68 -0.64 -30.53
N PHE A 299 10.73 -1.82 -29.89
CA PHE A 299 9.54 -2.60 -29.59
C PHE A 299 8.65 -1.89 -28.58
N TYR A 300 9.22 -1.32 -27.52
CA TYR A 300 8.47 -0.56 -26.51
C TYR A 300 7.78 0.64 -27.14
N ASP A 301 8.52 1.50 -27.85
CA ASP A 301 7.99 2.72 -28.47
C ASP A 301 6.83 2.43 -29.44
N LYS A 302 6.90 1.30 -30.15
CA LYS A 302 5.86 0.89 -31.10
C LYS A 302 4.62 0.31 -30.43
N HIS A 303 4.77 -0.37 -29.30
CA HIS A 303 3.74 -1.24 -28.74
C HIS A 303 3.16 -0.79 -27.40
N VAL A 304 3.77 0.19 -26.72
CA VAL A 304 3.21 0.80 -25.50
C VAL A 304 1.84 1.42 -25.77
N GLY A 305 0.87 1.17 -24.88
CA GLY A 305 -0.52 1.61 -25.06
C GLY A 305 -1.37 0.72 -25.96
N THR A 306 -0.81 -0.35 -26.56
CA THR A 306 -1.56 -1.32 -27.38
C THR A 306 -1.37 -2.75 -26.89
N LEU A 307 -0.25 -3.37 -27.27
CA LEU A 307 0.13 -4.71 -26.83
C LEU A 307 0.74 -4.67 -25.42
N LEU A 308 1.55 -3.65 -25.14
CA LEU A 308 2.14 -3.42 -23.82
C LEU A 308 1.21 -2.50 -23.03
N THR A 309 0.25 -3.12 -22.34
CA THR A 309 -0.70 -2.46 -21.45
C THR A 309 -0.74 -3.18 -20.09
N PRO A 310 -1.03 -2.47 -19.00
CA PRO A 310 -1.11 -0.99 -18.86
C PRO A 310 0.27 -0.30 -19.04
N PRO A 311 0.34 1.00 -19.39
CA PRO A 311 -0.78 1.92 -19.50
C PRO A 311 -1.46 1.89 -20.88
N ASP A 312 -2.72 2.34 -20.96
CA ASP A 312 -3.43 2.49 -22.24
C ASP A 312 -2.99 3.79 -22.97
N LYS A 313 -3.22 3.92 -24.28
CA LYS A 313 -2.85 5.13 -25.07
C LYS A 313 -3.29 6.46 -24.46
N LYS A 314 -4.42 6.49 -23.75
CA LYS A 314 -4.95 7.71 -23.12
C LYS A 314 -4.17 8.11 -21.88
N GLU A 315 -3.67 7.13 -21.14
CA GLU A 315 -2.98 7.31 -19.86
C GLU A 315 -1.46 7.45 -20.07
N LEU A 316 -0.94 6.92 -21.19
CA LEU A 316 0.46 7.03 -21.60
C LEU A 316 0.99 8.47 -21.67
N THR A 317 0.14 9.46 -22.01
CA THR A 317 0.58 10.87 -22.10
C THR A 317 0.98 11.45 -20.74
N ALA A 318 0.40 10.95 -19.65
CA ALA A 318 0.73 11.33 -18.29
C ALA A 318 1.73 10.37 -17.62
N PHE A 319 2.07 9.26 -18.29
CA PHE A 319 2.95 8.24 -17.73
C PHE A 319 4.43 8.65 -17.86
N PRO A 320 5.22 8.58 -16.77
CA PRO A 320 6.62 8.98 -16.82
C PRO A 320 7.47 8.10 -17.75
N LYS A 321 8.60 8.63 -18.21
CA LYS A 321 9.58 7.84 -18.97
C LYS A 321 10.21 6.79 -18.08
N LEU A 322 10.55 5.65 -18.67
CA LEU A 322 11.28 4.60 -17.97
C LEU A 322 12.76 4.97 -17.83
N VAL A 323 13.27 4.84 -16.60
CA VAL A 323 14.67 5.06 -16.25
C VAL A 323 15.34 3.72 -15.95
N ARG A 324 16.57 3.55 -16.42
CA ARG A 324 17.36 2.32 -16.27
C ARG A 324 18.05 2.27 -14.90
N HIS A 325 17.89 1.15 -14.21
CA HIS A 325 18.61 0.78 -13.01
C HIS A 325 19.36 -0.53 -13.23
N GLU A 326 20.68 -0.52 -13.13
CA GLU A 326 21.51 -1.70 -13.39
C GLU A 326 22.00 -2.32 -12.09
N PHE A 327 21.96 -3.66 -12.02
CA PHE A 327 22.33 -4.42 -10.85
C PHE A 327 23.21 -5.62 -11.24
N THR A 328 24.21 -5.88 -10.40
CA THR A 328 24.99 -7.13 -10.45
C THR A 328 24.55 -8.02 -9.30
N ILE A 329 24.05 -9.21 -9.61
CA ILE A 329 23.48 -10.15 -8.65
C ILE A 329 24.37 -11.38 -8.54
N ASP A 330 24.91 -11.62 -7.35
CA ASP A 330 25.87 -12.69 -7.05
C ASP A 330 25.29 -13.79 -6.13
N GLN A 331 24.03 -13.65 -5.73
CA GLN A 331 23.30 -14.63 -4.94
C GLN A 331 21.80 -14.57 -5.27
N LYS A 332 20.99 -15.44 -4.66
CA LYS A 332 19.54 -15.43 -4.83
C LYS A 332 18.92 -14.15 -4.25
N MET A 333 18.48 -13.25 -5.12
CA MET A 333 17.92 -11.94 -4.77
C MET A 333 16.62 -11.69 -5.53
N ASP A 334 15.78 -10.82 -5.01
CA ASP A 334 14.58 -10.33 -5.68
C ASP A 334 14.83 -8.89 -6.16
N ILE A 335 14.61 -8.62 -7.45
CA ILE A 335 14.57 -7.29 -8.06
C ILE A 335 13.14 -6.78 -7.97
N VAL A 336 12.90 -5.80 -7.10
CA VAL A 336 11.55 -5.32 -6.77
C VAL A 336 11.28 -4.02 -7.49
N PHE A 337 10.13 -3.99 -8.17
CA PHE A 337 9.51 -2.81 -8.74
C PHE A 337 8.44 -2.35 -7.75
N SER A 338 8.70 -1.26 -7.01
CA SER A 338 7.83 -0.81 -5.92
C SER A 338 6.40 -0.55 -6.41
N GLY A 339 5.42 -1.11 -5.71
CA GLY A 339 4.00 -1.04 -6.06
C GLY A 339 3.55 -1.93 -7.23
N LEU A 340 4.44 -2.77 -7.80
CA LEU A 340 4.12 -3.65 -8.93
C LEU A 340 4.39 -5.13 -8.64
N GLY A 341 5.57 -5.47 -8.12
CA GLY A 341 5.98 -6.85 -7.85
C GLY A 341 7.49 -7.04 -7.99
N TRP A 342 7.95 -8.28 -8.15
CA TRP A 342 9.38 -8.55 -8.27
C TRP A 342 9.72 -9.69 -9.21
N ILE A 343 10.96 -9.68 -9.68
CA ILE A 343 11.58 -10.79 -10.41
C ILE A 343 12.70 -11.35 -9.54
N ARG A 344 12.61 -12.64 -9.27
CA ARG A 344 13.67 -13.39 -8.62
C ARG A 344 14.77 -13.73 -9.61
N VAL A 345 16.00 -13.43 -9.20
CA VAL A 345 17.23 -13.72 -9.93
C VAL A 345 18.06 -14.70 -9.12
N ASN A 346 18.55 -15.76 -9.78
CA ASN A 346 19.32 -16.83 -9.14
C ASN A 346 20.82 -16.63 -9.41
N GLY A 347 21.38 -15.50 -8.94
CA GLY A 347 22.81 -15.24 -9.05
C GLY A 347 23.63 -16.26 -8.24
N GLN A 348 24.86 -16.50 -8.68
CA GLN A 348 25.85 -17.30 -7.97
C GLN A 348 27.17 -16.53 -7.90
N LYS A 349 27.99 -16.78 -6.86
CA LYS A 349 29.26 -16.06 -6.67
C LYS A 349 30.19 -16.20 -7.88
N ASP A 350 30.22 -17.40 -8.46
CA ASP A 350 31.07 -17.76 -9.59
C ASP A 350 30.42 -17.46 -10.96
N SER A 351 29.11 -17.16 -10.97
CA SER A 351 28.30 -16.88 -12.17
C SER A 351 27.32 -15.75 -11.87
N LYS A 352 27.84 -14.52 -11.86
CA LYS A 352 27.06 -13.32 -11.55
C LYS A 352 26.11 -12.99 -12.70
N ALA A 353 24.89 -12.56 -12.36
CA ALA A 353 23.92 -12.06 -13.33
C ALA A 353 23.93 -10.53 -13.35
N ILE A 354 24.16 -9.94 -14.51
CA ILE A 354 24.01 -8.50 -14.75
C ILE A 354 22.62 -8.28 -15.36
N VAL A 355 21.82 -7.47 -14.69
CA VAL A 355 20.43 -7.20 -15.07
C VAL A 355 20.19 -5.70 -15.07
N ALA A 356 19.32 -5.22 -15.96
CA ALA A 356 18.80 -3.86 -15.89
C ALA A 356 17.28 -3.88 -15.72
N ALA A 357 16.80 -3.20 -14.71
CA ALA A 357 15.39 -2.98 -14.48
C ALA A 357 15.04 -1.54 -14.81
N TRP A 358 14.00 -1.37 -15.59
CA TRP A 358 13.49 -0.08 -16.04
C TRP A 358 12.14 0.17 -15.40
N ALA A 359 12.00 1.30 -14.73
CA ALA A 359 10.77 1.72 -14.09
C ALA A 359 10.52 3.21 -14.36
N PRO A 360 9.29 3.71 -14.21
CA PRO A 360 8.98 5.12 -14.43
C PRO A 360 9.82 6.01 -13.52
N GLU A 361 10.21 7.18 -14.03
CA GLU A 361 10.95 8.18 -13.26
C GLU A 361 10.22 8.50 -11.94
N GLY A 362 10.92 8.29 -10.83
CA GLY A 362 10.39 8.44 -9.47
C GLY A 362 9.99 7.13 -8.81
N VAL A 363 9.68 6.06 -9.55
CA VAL A 363 9.40 4.73 -8.99
C VAL A 363 10.69 4.06 -8.54
N ALA A 364 10.71 3.56 -7.31
CA ALA A 364 11.88 2.87 -6.78
C ALA A 364 12.02 1.44 -7.35
N VAL A 365 13.23 1.13 -7.82
CA VAL A 365 13.67 -0.23 -8.10
C VAL A 365 14.78 -0.60 -7.13
N ILE A 366 14.59 -1.71 -6.43
CA ILE A 366 15.49 -2.11 -5.35
C ILE A 366 15.84 -3.58 -5.45
N VAL A 367 16.96 -3.95 -4.84
CA VAL A 367 17.40 -5.33 -4.71
C VAL A 367 17.25 -5.75 -3.25
N ARG A 368 16.58 -6.87 -3.00
CA ARG A 368 16.42 -7.41 -1.65
C ARG A 368 16.72 -8.89 -1.58
N LYS A 369 17.00 -9.38 -0.36
CA LYS A 369 17.04 -10.83 -0.10
C LYS A 369 15.70 -11.44 -0.45
N ALA A 370 15.74 -12.61 -1.07
CA ALA A 370 14.53 -13.28 -1.53
C ALA A 370 13.59 -13.63 -0.38
N ILE A 371 12.29 -13.27 -0.50
CA ILE A 371 11.27 -13.59 0.51
C ILE A 371 10.96 -15.10 0.56
N ILE A 372 11.10 -15.79 -0.59
CA ILE A 372 10.63 -17.18 -0.81
C ILE A 372 11.79 -18.13 -1.10
#